data_AF-A9GTK3-F1
#
_entry.id   AF-A9GTK3-F1
#
_cell.length_a   1.000
_cell.length_b   1.000
_cell.length_c   1.000
_cell.angle_alpha   90.00
_cell.angle_beta   90.00
_cell.angle_gamma   90.00
#
_symmetry.space_group_name_H-M   'P 1'
#
loop_
_entity.id
_entity.type
_entity.pdbx_description
1 polymer ?
#
loop_
_entity_poly.entity_id
_entity_poly.type
_entity_poly.pdbx_seq_one_letter_code
_entity_poly.pdbx_strand_id
1 'polypeptide(L)'
;MAIDETTRIRLGIIQKKYGDRLARSTKGDSPPDRREVFIDEFRRILADIFVPTFEAIGRELASSGHAYRIEQDVGEKTPSIEFHLLLRGAPAKANNLIRLFYSAEAAGDGEVIAEVNVYQTLTELTRFRVLSRVTREVAEQMCVDAIEHVFACNAR
;
A
#
# COMPACT_ATOMS: atom_id res chain seq x y z
N MET A 1 36.51 14.16 19.62
CA MET A 1 35.24 14.82 20.02
C MET A 1 34.26 13.75 20.46
N ALA A 2 33.78 13.83 21.70
CA ALA A 2 32.75 12.93 22.19
C ALA A 2 31.43 13.26 21.50
N ILE A 3 30.73 12.24 20.99
CA ILE A 3 29.41 12.39 20.37
C ILE A 3 28.43 12.88 21.44
N ASP A 4 27.65 13.90 21.11
CA ASP A 4 26.62 14.51 21.97
C ASP A 4 25.65 13.45 22.54
N GLU A 5 25.27 13.60 23.80
CA GLU A 5 24.43 12.65 24.56
C GLU A 5 23.12 12.36 23.83
N THR A 6 22.52 13.40 23.25
CA THR A 6 21.27 13.33 22.46
C THR A 6 21.47 12.51 21.18
N THR A 7 22.62 12.64 20.55
CA THR A 7 22.99 11.88 19.35
C THR A 7 23.25 10.41 19.68
N ARG A 8 23.87 10.13 20.84
CA ARG A 8 24.06 8.76 21.34
C ARG A 8 22.73 8.07 21.64
N ILE A 9 21.78 8.77 22.25
CA ILE A 9 20.43 8.25 22.54
C ILE A 9 19.66 7.97 21.24
N ARG A 10 19.70 8.89 20.27
CA ARG A 10 19.06 8.70 18.95
C ARG A 10 19.65 7.51 18.19
N LEU A 11 20.97 7.35 18.20
CA LEU A 11 21.65 6.19 17.61
C LEU A 11 21.29 4.89 18.34
N GLY A 12 21.16 4.90 19.67
CA GLY A 12 20.71 3.74 20.44
C GLY A 12 19.27 3.32 20.13
N ILE A 13 18.36 4.28 19.92
CA ILE A 13 16.98 4.00 19.49
C ILE A 13 16.95 3.41 18.08
N ILE A 14 17.77 3.95 17.16
CA ILE A 14 17.90 3.44 15.79
C ILE A 14 18.50 2.03 15.82
N GLN A 15 19.59 1.81 16.54
CA GLN A 15 20.22 0.49 16.68
C GLN A 15 19.32 -0.54 17.36
N LYS A 16 18.46 -0.14 18.30
CA LYS A 16 17.46 -1.05 18.89
C LYS A 16 16.36 -1.39 17.88
N LYS A 17 15.86 -0.42 17.13
CA LYS A 17 14.87 -0.63 16.05
C LYS A 17 15.39 -1.51 14.91
N TYR A 18 16.70 -1.46 14.61
CA TYR A 18 17.33 -2.28 13.57
C TYR A 18 17.92 -3.60 14.11
N GLY A 19 18.42 -3.63 15.34
CA GLY A 19 18.94 -4.81 16.02
C GLY A 19 17.84 -5.81 16.37
N ASP A 20 16.68 -5.32 16.82
CA ASP A 20 15.49 -6.16 17.03
C ASP A 20 14.92 -6.71 15.70
N ARG A 21 15.24 -6.07 14.55
CA ARG A 21 14.91 -6.59 13.21
C ARG A 21 15.87 -7.71 12.80
N LEU A 22 17.18 -7.59 13.05
CA LEU A 22 18.17 -8.63 12.73
C LEU A 22 18.06 -9.87 13.63
N ALA A 23 17.74 -9.70 14.91
CA ALA A 23 17.56 -10.82 15.84
C ALA A 23 16.23 -11.58 15.64
N ARG A 24 15.23 -10.98 14.97
CA ARG A 24 13.97 -11.66 14.60
C ARG A 24 14.03 -12.37 13.25
N SER A 25 15.06 -12.14 12.44
CA SER A 25 15.26 -12.80 11.15
C SER A 25 15.69 -14.27 11.24
N THR A 26 15.79 -14.86 12.44
CA THR A 26 16.29 -16.24 12.62
C THR A 26 15.22 -17.30 12.91
N LYS A 27 13.92 -17.00 12.75
CA LYS A 27 12.84 -18.01 12.81
C LYS A 27 11.70 -17.68 11.86
N GLY A 28 11.97 -17.72 10.56
CA GLY A 28 10.93 -17.76 9.53
C GLY A 28 10.55 -19.20 9.25
N ASP A 29 9.57 -19.72 9.99
CA ASP A 29 8.94 -21.02 9.70
C ASP A 29 7.44 -20.88 9.98
N SER A 30 6.77 -20.06 9.17
CA SER A 30 5.31 -20.17 9.09
C SER A 30 5.02 -21.35 8.16
N PRO A 31 4.19 -22.32 8.58
CA PRO A 31 3.85 -23.46 7.73
C PRO A 31 3.33 -22.96 6.38
N PRO A 32 3.75 -23.57 5.24
CA PRO A 32 3.34 -23.15 3.91
C PRO A 32 1.82 -22.91 3.79
N ASP A 33 1.02 -23.77 4.45
CA ASP A 33 -0.44 -23.67 4.52
C ASP A 33 -0.97 -22.31 5.00
N ARG A 34 -0.31 -21.64 5.97
CA ARG A 34 -0.82 -20.37 6.52
C ARG A 34 -0.58 -19.20 5.60
N ARG A 35 0.54 -19.20 4.89
CA ARG A 35 0.86 -18.17 3.89
C ARG A 35 -0.08 -18.28 2.69
N GLU A 36 -0.35 -19.50 2.24
CA GLU A 36 -1.31 -19.74 1.16
C GLU A 36 -2.72 -19.27 1.55
N VAL A 37 -3.17 -19.59 2.77
CA VAL A 37 -4.45 -19.09 3.31
C VAL A 37 -4.50 -17.56 3.35
N PHE A 38 -3.42 -16.90 3.78
CA PHE A 38 -3.33 -15.43 3.79
C PHE A 38 -3.44 -14.84 2.39
N ILE A 39 -2.72 -15.43 1.42
CA ILE A 39 -2.77 -15.00 0.01
C ILE A 39 -4.17 -15.18 -0.57
N ASP A 40 -4.83 -16.30 -0.30
CA ASP A 40 -6.19 -16.58 -0.75
C ASP A 40 -7.22 -15.64 -0.12
N GLU A 41 -7.09 -15.36 1.18
CA GLU A 41 -7.92 -14.37 1.88
C GLU A 41 -7.71 -12.99 1.27
N PHE A 42 -6.47 -12.60 0.98
CA PHE A 42 -6.19 -11.32 0.35
C PHE A 42 -6.77 -11.24 -1.07
N ARG A 43 -6.68 -12.30 -1.88
CA ARG A 43 -7.35 -12.35 -3.20
C ARG A 43 -8.86 -12.15 -3.09
N ARG A 44 -9.51 -12.74 -2.07
CA ARG A 44 -10.94 -12.50 -1.80
C ARG A 44 -11.21 -11.05 -1.43
N ILE A 45 -10.39 -10.47 -0.56
CA ILE A 45 -10.50 -9.05 -0.19
C ILE A 45 -10.33 -8.14 -1.41
N LEU A 46 -9.42 -8.45 -2.34
CA LEU A 46 -9.29 -7.70 -3.58
C LEU A 46 -10.60 -7.76 -4.39
N ALA A 47 -11.16 -8.96 -4.59
CA ALA A 47 -12.37 -9.17 -5.39
C ALA A 47 -13.64 -8.60 -4.74
N ASP A 48 -13.81 -8.77 -3.43
CA ASP A 48 -15.05 -8.48 -2.71
C ASP A 48 -15.10 -7.04 -2.16
N ILE A 49 -13.93 -6.44 -1.94
CA ILE A 49 -13.80 -5.11 -1.34
C ILE A 49 -13.16 -4.13 -2.31
N PHE A 50 -11.88 -4.31 -2.68
CA PHE A 50 -11.15 -3.27 -3.41
C PHE A 50 -11.63 -3.05 -4.84
N VAL A 51 -11.91 -4.11 -5.60
CA VAL A 51 -12.41 -3.98 -6.98
C VAL A 51 -13.73 -3.19 -6.99
N PRO A 52 -14.78 -3.57 -6.20
CA PRO A 52 -16.01 -2.79 -6.12
C PRO A 52 -15.80 -1.34 -5.66
N THR A 53 -14.94 -1.12 -4.65
CA THR A 53 -14.63 0.22 -4.14
C THR A 53 -13.96 1.08 -5.21
N PHE A 54 -12.93 0.58 -5.89
CA PHE A 54 -12.25 1.30 -6.96
C PHE A 54 -13.16 1.58 -8.15
N GLU A 55 -14.02 0.64 -8.52
CA GLU A 55 -14.99 0.87 -9.59
C GLU A 55 -16.02 1.94 -9.21
N ALA A 56 -16.53 1.92 -7.97
CA ALA A 56 -17.48 2.92 -7.50
C ALA A 56 -16.88 4.33 -7.50
N ILE A 57 -15.68 4.47 -6.93
CA ILE A 57 -14.94 5.73 -6.90
C ILE A 57 -14.55 6.16 -8.33
N GLY A 58 -14.09 5.23 -9.15
CA GLY A 58 -13.73 5.49 -10.54
C GLY A 58 -14.91 6.03 -11.37
N ARG A 59 -16.10 5.44 -11.20
CA ARG A 59 -17.34 5.94 -11.85
C ARG A 59 -17.68 7.36 -11.39
N GLU A 60 -17.49 7.68 -10.11
CA GLU A 60 -17.70 9.03 -9.60
C GLU A 60 -16.68 10.03 -10.18
N LEU A 61 -15.40 9.65 -10.27
CA LEU A 61 -14.38 10.47 -10.93
C LEU A 61 -14.70 10.67 -12.42
N ALA A 62 -15.21 9.64 -13.09
CA ALA A 62 -15.62 9.71 -14.48
C ALA A 62 -16.81 10.64 -14.71
N SER A 63 -17.76 10.70 -13.78
CA SER A 63 -18.89 11.65 -13.82
C SER A 63 -18.41 13.12 -13.81
N SER A 64 -17.27 13.36 -13.17
CA SER A 64 -16.59 14.67 -13.11
C SER A 64 -15.63 14.93 -14.28
N GLY A 65 -15.57 14.03 -15.27
CA GLY A 65 -14.77 14.18 -16.48
C GLY A 65 -13.32 13.73 -16.36
N HIS A 66 -12.98 12.96 -15.32
CA HIS A 66 -11.72 12.22 -15.25
C HIS A 66 -11.85 10.84 -15.91
N ALA A 67 -10.75 10.11 -16.02
CA ALA A 67 -10.77 8.70 -16.39
C ALA A 67 -10.05 7.88 -15.34
N TYR A 68 -10.26 6.57 -15.37
CA TYR A 68 -9.58 5.64 -14.48
C TYR A 68 -9.35 4.31 -15.16
N ARG A 69 -8.42 3.54 -14.61
CA ARG A 69 -8.14 2.16 -15.02
C ARG A 69 -7.81 1.34 -13.78
N ILE A 70 -8.34 0.12 -13.72
CA ILE A 70 -8.01 -0.83 -12.66
C ILE A 70 -7.24 -1.98 -13.30
N GLU A 71 -6.10 -2.33 -12.74
CA GLU A 71 -5.28 -3.46 -13.19
C GLU A 71 -5.04 -4.41 -12.01
N GLN A 72 -5.01 -5.72 -12.25
CA GLN A 72 -4.77 -6.74 -11.24
C GLN A 72 -3.58 -7.59 -11.63
N ASP A 73 -2.80 -7.99 -10.64
CA ASP A 73 -1.62 -8.86 -10.79
C ASP A 73 -0.63 -8.35 -11.87
N VAL A 74 -0.48 -7.03 -11.98
CA VAL A 74 0.48 -6.40 -12.89
C VAL A 74 1.82 -6.17 -12.18
N GLY A 75 2.89 -6.68 -12.78
CA GLY A 75 4.26 -6.59 -12.26
C GLY A 75 4.69 -7.79 -11.41
N GLU A 76 5.78 -7.63 -10.67
CA GLU A 76 6.45 -8.74 -9.96
C GLU A 76 5.75 -9.16 -8.66
N LYS A 77 4.98 -8.27 -8.04
CA LYS A 77 4.33 -8.52 -6.76
C LYS A 77 2.90 -8.97 -6.99
N THR A 78 2.63 -10.23 -6.70
CA THR A 78 1.30 -10.85 -6.79
C THR A 78 0.97 -11.59 -5.48
N PRO A 79 -0.31 -11.61 -5.05
CA PRO A 79 -1.43 -10.87 -5.62
C PRO A 79 -1.30 -9.33 -5.46
N SER A 80 -1.85 -8.58 -6.42
CA SER A 80 -1.88 -7.11 -6.38
C SER A 80 -3.03 -6.49 -7.16
N ILE A 81 -3.32 -5.23 -6.87
CA ILE A 81 -4.26 -4.38 -7.61
C ILE A 81 -3.71 -2.96 -7.71
N GLU A 82 -3.93 -2.32 -8.86
CA GLU A 82 -3.57 -0.94 -9.15
C GLU A 82 -4.82 -0.17 -9.61
N PHE A 83 -5.04 1.00 -9.04
CA PHE A 83 -6.08 1.95 -9.42
C PHE A 83 -5.42 3.21 -9.95
N HIS A 84 -5.39 3.33 -11.27
CA HIS A 84 -4.79 4.46 -11.98
C HIS A 84 -5.78 5.60 -12.13
N LEU A 85 -5.34 6.79 -11.74
CA LEU A 85 -6.12 8.03 -11.77
C LEU A 85 -5.68 8.86 -12.98
N LEU A 86 -6.49 8.83 -14.04
CA LEU A 86 -6.24 9.59 -15.26
C LEU A 86 -6.94 10.95 -15.16
N LEU A 87 -6.32 11.83 -14.36
CA LEU A 87 -6.90 13.13 -14.05
C LEU A 87 -6.90 14.07 -15.27
N ARG A 88 -8.02 14.74 -15.47
CA ARG A 88 -8.17 15.75 -16.52
C ARG A 88 -7.29 16.95 -16.19
N GLY A 89 -6.44 17.33 -17.14
CA GLY A 89 -5.50 18.44 -16.97
C GLY A 89 -4.16 18.03 -16.34
N ALA A 90 -4.03 16.81 -15.81
CA ALA A 90 -2.74 16.28 -15.41
C ALA A 90 -1.90 15.90 -16.65
N PRO A 91 -0.55 15.97 -16.58
CA PRO A 91 0.31 15.51 -17.66
C PRO A 91 0.01 14.04 -18.01
N ALA A 92 0.01 13.70 -19.31
CA ALA A 92 -0.23 12.31 -19.75
C ALA A 92 0.79 11.28 -19.21
N LYS A 93 1.96 11.75 -18.74
CA LYS A 93 3.00 10.94 -18.11
C LYS A 93 2.91 10.92 -16.58
N ALA A 94 1.91 11.58 -15.99
CA ALA A 94 1.72 11.57 -14.54
C ALA A 94 1.33 10.15 -14.09
N ASN A 95 2.21 9.54 -13.31
CA ASN A 95 1.95 8.22 -12.75
C ASN A 95 1.20 8.36 -11.43
N ASN A 96 -0.10 8.65 -11.53
CA ASN A 96 -1.00 8.75 -10.38
C ASN A 96 -1.70 7.41 -10.21
N LEU A 97 -1.34 6.65 -9.17
CA LEU A 97 -2.02 5.39 -8.89
C LEU A 97 -2.03 5.09 -7.39
N ILE A 98 -3.05 4.33 -6.98
CA ILE A 98 -3.11 3.67 -5.69
C ILE A 98 -2.87 2.20 -5.93
N ARG A 99 -1.96 1.58 -5.19
CA ARG A 99 -1.60 0.17 -5.33
C ARG A 99 -1.73 -0.57 -4.01
N LEU A 100 -2.20 -1.80 -4.09
CA LEU A 100 -2.08 -2.77 -3.01
C LEU A 100 -1.40 -4.03 -3.51
N PHE A 101 -0.48 -4.58 -2.74
CA PHE A 101 0.20 -5.83 -3.08
C PHE A 101 0.60 -6.62 -1.85
N TYR A 102 0.71 -7.94 -2.02
CA TYR A 102 1.26 -8.83 -1.01
C TYR A 102 2.80 -8.76 -0.98
N SER A 103 3.37 -8.74 0.22
CA SER A 103 4.79 -8.77 0.50
C SER A 103 5.16 -9.95 1.40
N ALA A 104 6.02 -10.83 0.88
CA ALA A 104 6.57 -11.95 1.64
C ALA A 104 7.79 -11.57 2.52
N GLU A 105 8.27 -10.32 2.43
CA GLU A 105 9.45 -9.86 3.17
C GLU A 105 9.21 -9.69 4.68
N ALA A 106 7.94 -9.64 5.09
CA ALA A 106 7.57 -9.58 6.49
C ALA A 106 7.68 -10.96 7.16
N ALA A 107 8.12 -10.98 8.43
CA ALA A 107 8.10 -12.19 9.24
C ALA A 107 6.65 -12.68 9.44
N GLY A 108 6.44 -14.00 9.36
CA GLY A 108 5.12 -14.63 9.51
C GLY A 108 4.49 -15.03 8.17
N ASP A 109 3.17 -14.84 8.08
CA ASP A 109 2.36 -15.19 6.89
C ASP A 109 2.51 -14.16 5.75
N GLY A 110 3.14 -13.02 6.02
CA GLY A 110 3.38 -11.91 5.09
C GLY A 110 2.64 -10.64 5.51
N GLU A 111 2.61 -9.63 4.63
CA GLU A 111 1.83 -8.41 4.84
C GLU A 111 1.30 -7.87 3.50
N VAL A 112 0.19 -7.13 3.55
CA VAL A 112 -0.29 -6.34 2.42
C VAL A 112 0.16 -4.91 2.61
N ILE A 113 0.76 -4.32 1.58
CA ILE A 113 1.19 -2.93 1.56
C ILE A 113 0.27 -2.17 0.63
N ALA A 114 -0.26 -1.04 1.11
CA ALA A 114 -0.98 -0.08 0.30
C ALA A 114 -0.14 1.18 0.13
N GLU A 115 -0.02 1.68 -1.09
CA GLU A 115 0.79 2.83 -1.43
C GLU A 115 0.09 3.70 -2.48
N VAL A 116 0.42 4.98 -2.49
CA VAL A 116 0.04 5.93 -3.54
C VAL A 116 1.31 6.40 -4.24
N ASN A 117 1.28 6.37 -5.56
CA ASN A 117 2.28 7.02 -6.40
C ASN A 117 1.66 8.30 -6.96
N VAL A 118 2.37 9.41 -6.82
CA VAL A 118 2.03 10.68 -7.43
C VAL A 118 3.27 11.18 -8.16
N TYR A 119 3.21 11.20 -9.50
CA TYR A 119 4.36 11.46 -10.37
C TYR A 119 5.54 10.50 -10.17
N GLN A 120 6.53 10.89 -9.36
CA GLN A 120 7.72 10.11 -9.03
C GLN A 120 7.86 9.87 -7.52
N THR A 121 6.87 10.30 -6.73
CA THR A 121 6.86 10.18 -5.28
C THR A 121 5.96 9.03 -4.89
N LEU A 122 6.58 8.00 -4.31
CA LEU A 122 5.89 6.85 -3.73
C LEU A 122 5.71 7.07 -2.23
N THR A 123 4.46 7.00 -1.76
CA THR A 123 4.10 7.17 -0.35
C THR A 123 3.33 5.93 0.09
N GLU A 124 3.82 5.27 1.13
CA GLU A 124 3.08 4.20 1.79
C GLU A 124 1.88 4.79 2.54
N LEU A 125 0.68 4.26 2.25
CA LEU A 125 -0.55 4.65 2.91
C LEU A 125 -0.72 3.87 4.22
N THR A 126 -0.54 2.54 4.15
CA THR A 126 -0.70 1.64 5.29
C THR A 126 -0.15 0.25 5.01
N ARG A 127 -0.01 -0.56 6.07
CA ARG A 127 0.31 -1.99 5.99
C ARG A 127 -0.67 -2.83 6.80
N PHE A 128 -1.14 -3.93 6.22
CA PHE A 128 -2.01 -4.89 6.86
C PHE A 128 -1.28 -6.21 7.10
N ARG A 129 -1.04 -6.54 8.38
CA ARG A 129 -0.59 -7.87 8.82
C ARG A 129 -1.75 -8.77 9.26
N VAL A 130 -2.93 -8.19 9.37
CA VAL A 130 -4.16 -8.86 9.80
C VAL A 130 -5.26 -8.41 8.84
N LEU A 131 -5.68 -9.32 7.97
CA LEU A 131 -6.59 -9.04 6.86
C LEU A 131 -8.02 -8.76 7.29
N SER A 132 -8.44 -9.24 8.46
CA SER A 132 -9.76 -8.92 9.05
C SER A 132 -9.95 -7.44 9.39
N ARG A 133 -8.88 -6.62 9.36
CA ARG A 133 -8.96 -5.16 9.49
C ARG A 133 -9.28 -4.44 8.19
N VAL A 134 -9.22 -5.15 7.06
CA VAL A 134 -9.51 -4.60 5.75
C VAL A 134 -11.02 -4.71 5.53
N THR A 135 -11.73 -3.66 5.91
CA THR A 135 -13.18 -3.52 5.67
C THR A 135 -13.42 -2.60 4.48
N ARG A 136 -14.67 -2.55 4.00
CA ARG A 136 -15.06 -1.63 2.93
C ARG A 136 -14.87 -0.18 3.33
N GLU A 137 -15.22 0.19 4.56
CA GLU A 137 -15.08 1.56 5.07
C GLU A 137 -13.61 1.97 5.13
N VAL A 138 -12.73 1.07 5.59
CA VAL A 138 -11.28 1.31 5.62
C VAL A 138 -10.72 1.47 4.21
N ALA A 139 -11.14 0.62 3.28
CA ALA A 139 -10.74 0.72 1.88
C ALA A 139 -11.19 2.06 1.26
N GLU A 140 -12.46 2.43 1.43
CA GLU A 140 -13.03 3.68 0.92
C GLU A 140 -12.30 4.91 1.47
N GLN A 141 -12.14 5.02 2.79
CA GLN A 141 -11.45 6.16 3.41
C GLN A 141 -10.01 6.27 2.93
N MET A 142 -9.26 5.16 2.92
CA MET A 142 -7.89 5.13 2.41
C MET A 142 -7.82 5.59 0.93
N CYS A 143 -8.77 5.18 0.10
CA CYS A 143 -8.81 5.60 -1.29
C CYS A 143 -9.11 7.10 -1.43
N VAL A 144 -10.07 7.61 -0.68
CA VAL A 144 -10.44 9.04 -0.69
C VAL A 144 -9.25 9.90 -0.25
N ASP A 145 -8.61 9.56 0.87
CA ASP A 145 -7.43 10.29 1.37
C ASP A 145 -6.29 10.32 0.34
N ALA A 146 -6.03 9.18 -0.31
CA ALA A 146 -5.01 9.08 -1.35
C ALA A 146 -5.37 9.89 -2.60
N ILE A 147 -6.64 9.91 -3.01
CA ILE A 147 -7.13 10.71 -4.13
C ILE A 147 -7.03 12.20 -3.81
N GLU A 148 -7.43 12.63 -2.61
CA GLU A 148 -7.27 14.01 -2.15
C GLU A 148 -5.81 14.45 -2.23
N HIS A 149 -4.88 13.59 -1.78
CA HIS A 149 -3.46 13.85 -1.90
C HIS A 149 -3.01 14.01 -3.37
N VAL A 150 -3.47 13.13 -4.26
CA VAL A 150 -3.18 13.20 -5.70
C VAL A 150 -3.69 14.53 -6.28
N PHE A 151 -4.93 14.92 -5.98
CA PHE A 151 -5.49 16.20 -6.46
C PHE A 151 -4.70 17.39 -5.92
N ALA A 152 -4.37 17.41 -4.62
CA ALA A 152 -3.58 18.48 -4.02
C ALA A 152 -2.19 18.65 -4.68
N CYS A 153 -1.59 17.57 -5.15
CA CYS A 153 -0.33 17.59 -5.89
C CYS A 153 -0.50 18.02 -7.36
N ASN A 154 -1.66 17.81 -7.98
CA ASN A 154 -1.93 18.17 -9.39
C ASN A 154 -2.60 19.54 -9.56
N ALA A 155 -3.14 20.14 -8.50
CA ALA A 155 -3.74 21.48 -8.53
C ALA A 155 -2.72 22.64 -8.53
N ARG A 156 -1.44 22.33 -8.76
CA ARG A 156 -0.32 23.29 -8.74
C ARG A 156 0.06 23.77 -10.13
#